data_AF-A0A3M2STR9-F1
#
_entry.id   AF-A0A3M2STR9-F1
#
_cell.length_a   1.000
_cell.length_b   1.000
_cell.length_c   1.000
_cell.angle_alpha   90.00
_cell.angle_beta   90.00
_cell.angle_gamma   90.00
#
_symmetry.space_group_name_H-M   'P 1'
#
loop_
_entity.id
_entity.type
_entity.pdbx_description
1 polymer ?
#
loop_
_entity_poly.entity_id
_entity_poly.type
_entity_poly.pdbx_seq_one_letter_code
_entity_poly.pdbx_strand_id
1 'polypeptide(L)'
;MLTPIDCAILLCMAGGFPPSAECTAAQVEVIRRVTPWPIEPPLQLWNCPMSGGGSVPVPNLGSDGLTPEIRQYRDAVEVWELSKRSQSGSGGREASTTAIRNFYNREGDFVRQAQSNVPSWVSAAVTTHTGNAFSSEFGNFRAILLRMQDHTGAYTTEWVRY
;
A
#
# COMPACT_ATOMS: atom_id res chain seq x y z
N MET A 1 -24.30 11.44 5.69
CA MET A 1 -23.25 11.77 6.67
C MET A 1 -21.96 11.21 6.12
N LEU A 2 -21.03 12.05 5.67
CA LEU A 2 -19.73 11.60 5.16
C LEU A 2 -18.98 10.96 6.33
N THR A 3 -18.72 9.66 6.26
CA THR A 3 -17.69 9.05 7.11
C THR A 3 -16.40 9.84 6.89
N PRO A 4 -15.60 10.15 7.94
CA PRO A 4 -14.25 10.65 7.74
C PRO A 4 -13.52 9.78 6.71
N ILE A 5 -12.76 10.38 5.80
CA ILE A 5 -12.15 9.66 4.67
C ILE A 5 -11.31 8.47 5.14
N ASP A 6 -10.64 8.60 6.29
CA ASP A 6 -9.87 7.54 6.94
C ASP A 6 -10.70 6.33 7.37
N CYS A 7 -11.92 6.57 7.86
CA CYS A 7 -12.86 5.49 8.15
C CYS A 7 -13.37 4.82 6.87
N ALA A 8 -13.63 5.62 5.83
CA ALA A 8 -14.02 5.07 4.54
C ALA A 8 -12.90 4.17 3.98
N ILE A 9 -11.64 4.60 4.04
CA ILE A 9 -10.49 3.80 3.59
C ILE A 9 -10.46 2.46 4.31
N LEU A 10 -10.56 2.45 5.63
CA LEU A 10 -10.53 1.20 6.39
C LEU A 10 -11.71 0.27 6.06
N LEU A 11 -12.94 0.79 6.06
CA LEU A 11 -14.14 -0.01 5.79
C LEU A 11 -14.16 -0.54 4.35
N CYS A 12 -13.78 0.30 3.40
CA CYS A 12 -13.70 -0.10 2.00
C CYS A 12 -12.59 -1.11 1.76
N MET A 13 -11.44 -0.97 2.42
CA MET A 13 -10.37 -1.97 2.38
C MET A 13 -10.84 -3.31 2.92
N ALA A 14 -11.52 -3.32 4.07
CA ALA A 14 -12.10 -4.54 4.64
C ALA A 14 -13.10 -5.22 3.69
N GLY A 15 -13.78 -4.45 2.84
CA GLY A 15 -14.68 -4.93 1.80
C GLY A 15 -14.06 -5.18 0.42
N GLY A 16 -12.74 -5.02 0.25
CA GLY A 16 -12.06 -5.19 -1.04
C GLY A 16 -12.33 -4.06 -2.06
N PHE A 17 -12.62 -2.85 -1.60
CA PHE A 17 -13.02 -1.68 -2.40
C PHE A 17 -14.23 -1.94 -3.31
N PRO A 18 -15.42 -2.16 -2.74
CA PRO A 18 -16.64 -2.33 -3.53
C PRO A 18 -16.92 -1.07 -4.37
N PRO A 19 -17.62 -1.18 -5.50
CA PRO A 19 -17.91 -0.06 -6.39
C PRO A 19 -18.99 0.85 -5.79
N SER A 20 -18.63 1.67 -4.81
CA SER A 20 -19.44 2.76 -4.26
C SER A 20 -18.73 4.09 -4.43
N ALA A 21 -19.49 5.19 -4.37
CA ALA A 21 -18.92 6.54 -4.46
C ALA A 21 -17.93 6.81 -3.32
N GLU A 22 -18.26 6.34 -2.11
CA GLU A 22 -17.44 6.48 -0.91
C GLU A 22 -16.14 5.68 -1.04
N CYS A 23 -16.21 4.43 -1.51
CA CYS A 23 -15.02 3.59 -1.66
C CYS A 23 -14.14 4.01 -2.84
N THR A 24 -14.73 4.55 -3.90
CA THR A 24 -13.96 5.18 -4.99
C THR A 24 -13.20 6.39 -4.47
N ALA A 25 -13.84 7.28 -3.69
CA ALA A 25 -13.18 8.43 -3.08
C ALA A 25 -12.07 8.00 -2.11
N ALA A 26 -12.32 6.95 -1.31
CA ALA A 26 -11.33 6.39 -0.41
C ALA A 26 -10.12 5.82 -1.16
N GLN A 27 -10.33 5.08 -2.26
CA GLN A 27 -9.26 4.53 -3.08
C GLN A 27 -8.41 5.64 -3.71
N VAL A 28 -9.06 6.71 -4.20
CA VAL A 28 -8.36 7.90 -4.73
C VAL A 28 -7.50 8.56 -3.66
N GLU A 29 -8.01 8.72 -2.43
CA GLU A 29 -7.22 9.31 -1.34
C GLU A 29 -6.05 8.41 -0.93
N VAL A 30 -6.22 7.09 -0.90
CA VAL A 30 -5.11 6.16 -0.68
C VAL A 30 -4.04 6.34 -1.74
N ILE A 31 -4.42 6.36 -3.02
CA ILE A 31 -3.50 6.57 -4.14
C ILE A 31 -2.79 7.93 -3.99
N ARG A 32 -3.51 9.00 -3.63
CA ARG A 32 -2.95 10.34 -3.40
C ARG A 32 -1.91 10.35 -2.27
N ARG A 33 -2.15 9.61 -1.19
CA ARG A 33 -1.19 9.52 -0.06
C ARG A 33 0.06 8.74 -0.42
N VAL A 34 -0.08 7.73 -1.27
CA VAL A 34 1.06 6.90 -1.67
C VAL A 34 1.76 7.41 -2.93
N THR A 35 1.22 8.42 -3.65
CA THR A 35 1.79 8.95 -4.89
C THR A 35 1.78 10.48 -5.00
N PRO A 36 2.88 11.12 -5.51
CA PRO A 36 4.29 10.73 -5.42
C PRO A 36 4.89 11.20 -4.07
N TRP A 37 6.20 10.98 -3.86
CA TRP A 37 6.88 11.33 -2.61
C TRP A 37 6.66 12.80 -2.17
N PRO A 38 6.48 13.07 -0.86
CA PRO A 38 6.56 12.16 0.29
C PRO A 38 5.34 11.24 0.44
N ILE A 39 5.61 9.95 0.67
CA ILE A 39 4.56 8.97 0.95
C ILE A 39 4.04 9.19 2.36
N GLU A 40 2.73 9.32 2.48
CA GLU A 40 2.02 9.33 3.75
C GLU A 40 1.44 7.93 4.05
N PRO A 41 1.28 7.55 5.33
CA PRO A 41 0.63 6.31 5.70
C PRO A 41 -0.80 6.29 5.13
N PRO A 42 -1.18 5.27 4.33
CA PRO A 42 -2.49 5.24 3.68
C PRO A 42 -3.64 5.11 4.69
N LEU A 43 -3.41 4.40 5.80
CA LEU A 43 -4.33 4.31 6.93
C LEU A 43 -3.90 5.24 8.07
N GLN A 44 -4.67 6.30 8.29
CA GLN A 44 -4.48 7.22 9.41
C GLN A 44 -5.53 6.91 10.49
N LEU A 45 -5.38 5.76 11.16
CA LEU A 45 -6.39 5.21 12.06
C LEU A 45 -6.78 6.16 13.22
N TRP A 46 -5.87 7.06 13.63
CA TRP A 46 -6.13 8.10 14.63
C TRP A 46 -7.18 9.14 14.21
N ASN A 47 -7.40 9.32 12.90
CA ASN A 47 -8.45 10.19 12.36
C ASN A 47 -9.78 9.46 12.17
N CYS A 48 -9.81 8.14 12.39
CA CYS A 48 -11.01 7.34 12.31
C CYS A 48 -11.45 6.89 13.72
N PRO A 49 -12.24 7.70 14.44
CA PRO A 49 -12.89 7.24 15.66
C PRO A 49 -13.96 6.21 15.29
N MET A 50 -13.57 4.94 15.18
CA MET A 50 -14.52 3.83 15.13
C MET A 50 -15.31 3.68 16.44
N SER A 51 -14.89 4.39 17.49
CA SER A 51 -15.73 4.69 18.65
C SER A 51 -16.69 5.83 18.30
N GLY A 52 -17.90 5.50 17.85
CA GLY A 52 -19.04 6.34 18.20
C GLY A 52 -18.99 6.58 19.71
N GLY A 53 -19.08 7.85 20.14
CA GLY A 53 -18.84 8.28 21.52
C GLY A 53 -19.45 7.33 22.56
N GLY A 54 -18.60 6.61 23.27
CA GLY A 54 -19.02 5.62 24.24
C GLY A 54 -17.84 4.80 24.69
N SER A 55 -17.45 4.99 25.95
CA SER A 55 -16.57 4.11 26.71
C SER A 55 -17.20 2.73 26.87
N VAL A 56 -17.36 1.99 25.79
CA VAL A 56 -17.63 0.55 25.83
C VAL A 56 -16.26 -0.13 25.82
N PRO A 57 -15.89 -0.88 26.87
CA PRO A 57 -14.69 -1.68 26.84
C PRO A 57 -14.87 -2.69 25.70
N VAL A 58 -14.18 -2.49 24.58
CA VAL A 58 -14.20 -3.44 23.47
C VAL A 58 -13.35 -4.63 23.93
N PRO A 59 -13.94 -5.82 24.14
CA PRO A 59 -13.15 -7.00 24.49
C PRO A 59 -12.13 -7.23 23.37
N ASN A 60 -10.86 -7.48 23.73
CA ASN A 60 -9.73 -7.66 22.81
C ASN A 60 -9.13 -6.39 22.17
N LEU A 61 -9.39 -5.19 22.71
CA LEU A 61 -8.67 -3.99 22.30
C LEU A 61 -7.19 -4.09 22.68
N GLY A 62 -6.29 -3.95 21.70
CA GLY A 62 -4.84 -3.90 21.92
C GLY A 62 -4.41 -2.64 22.68
N SER A 63 -3.17 -2.62 23.17
CA SER A 63 -2.56 -1.43 23.78
C SER A 63 -2.47 -0.24 22.82
N ASP A 64 -2.55 -0.50 21.50
CA ASP A 64 -2.62 0.48 20.42
C ASP A 64 -4.05 0.99 20.14
N GLY A 65 -5.05 0.55 20.92
CA GLY A 65 -6.43 0.96 20.73
C GLY A 65 -7.10 0.34 19.50
N LEU A 66 -6.53 -0.73 18.95
CA LEU A 66 -7.04 -1.42 17.76
C LEU A 66 -7.49 -2.84 18.09
N THR A 67 -8.52 -3.33 17.41
CA THR A 67 -8.90 -4.75 17.46
C THR A 67 -7.90 -5.58 16.65
N PRO A 68 -7.78 -6.90 16.90
CA PRO A 68 -6.91 -7.78 16.11
C PRO A 68 -7.23 -7.74 14.61
N GLU A 69 -8.50 -7.57 14.27
CA GLU A 69 -8.97 -7.45 12.90
C GLU A 69 -8.47 -6.16 12.21
N ILE A 70 -8.59 -5.01 12.87
CA ILE A 70 -8.08 -3.74 12.32
C ILE A 70 -6.55 -3.80 12.17
N ARG A 71 -5.85 -4.44 13.12
CA ARG A 71 -4.40 -4.66 13.01
C ARG A 71 -4.05 -5.55 11.82
N GLN A 72 -4.83 -6.58 11.55
CA GLN A 72 -4.63 -7.42 10.37
C GLN A 72 -4.70 -6.59 9.09
N TYR A 73 -5.72 -5.74 8.92
CA TYR A 73 -5.83 -4.87 7.75
C TYR A 73 -4.64 -3.90 7.64
N ARG A 74 -4.28 -3.25 8.76
CA ARG A 74 -3.12 -2.34 8.85
C ARG A 74 -1.82 -3.04 8.44
N ASP A 75 -1.53 -4.17 9.06
CA ASP A 75 -0.26 -4.89 8.91
C ASP A 75 -0.13 -5.55 7.52
N ALA A 76 -1.27 -5.80 6.85
CA ALA A 76 -1.31 -6.31 5.48
C ALA A 76 -1.03 -5.25 4.40
N VAL A 77 -1.05 -3.95 4.75
CA VAL A 77 -0.76 -2.88 3.80
C VAL A 77 0.72 -2.88 3.43
N GLU A 78 0.99 -2.93 2.13
CA GLU A 78 2.34 -2.73 1.58
C GLU A 78 2.33 -1.72 0.44
N VAL A 79 3.24 -0.76 0.51
CA VAL A 79 3.43 0.24 -0.54
C VAL A 79 4.85 0.10 -1.08
N TRP A 80 4.97 -0.46 -2.27
CA TRP A 80 6.25 -0.66 -2.95
C TRP A 80 6.56 0.50 -3.88
N GLU A 81 7.59 1.28 -3.55
CA GLU A 81 8.21 2.22 -4.49
C GLU A 81 9.16 1.45 -5.40
N LEU A 82 8.83 1.40 -6.69
CA LEU A 82 9.59 0.67 -7.69
C LEU A 82 10.07 1.64 -8.77
N SER A 83 11.36 1.56 -9.11
CA SER A 83 11.85 2.25 -10.29
C SER A 83 12.94 1.46 -10.99
N LYS A 84 13.01 1.64 -12.30
CA LYS A 84 14.08 1.14 -13.16
C LYS A 84 14.52 2.24 -14.11
N ARG A 85 15.84 2.41 -14.24
CA ARG A 85 16.46 3.23 -15.27
C ARG A 85 17.53 2.43 -15.99
N SER A 86 17.34 2.22 -17.28
CA SER A 86 18.30 1.58 -18.19
C SER A 86 18.99 2.65 -19.03
N GLN A 87 20.32 2.56 -19.11
CA GLN A 87 21.17 3.41 -19.95
C GLN A 87 21.95 2.54 -20.92
N SER A 88 22.18 3.04 -22.13
CA SER A 88 22.96 2.36 -23.16
C SER A 88 24.15 3.23 -23.54
N GLY A 89 25.34 2.66 -23.55
CA GLY A 89 26.59 3.34 -23.89
C GLY A 89 27.47 2.48 -24.80
N SER A 90 28.67 2.98 -25.13
CA SER A 90 29.64 2.27 -25.97
C SER A 90 30.12 0.94 -25.37
N GLY A 91 30.00 0.76 -24.05
CA GLY A 91 30.37 -0.46 -23.31
C GLY A 91 29.24 -1.47 -23.10
N GLY A 92 28.01 -1.20 -23.57
CA GLY A 92 26.84 -2.07 -23.37
C GLY A 92 25.67 -1.35 -22.69
N ARG A 93 24.82 -2.11 -22.00
CA ARG A 93 23.66 -1.59 -21.26
C ARG A 93 23.85 -1.80 -19.77
N GLU A 94 23.47 -0.80 -19.00
CA GLU A 94 23.42 -0.87 -17.54
C GLU A 94 22.01 -0.51 -17.09
N ALA A 95 21.46 -1.31 -16.18
CA ALA A 95 20.17 -1.04 -15.55
C ALA A 95 20.34 -0.85 -14.05
N SER A 96 19.77 0.24 -13.55
CA SER A 96 19.64 0.53 -12.12
C SER A 96 18.19 0.29 -11.70
N THR A 97 18.01 -0.42 -10.59
CA THR A 97 16.70 -0.74 -10.03
C THR A 97 16.62 -0.33 -8.57
N THR A 98 15.50 0.25 -8.16
CA THR A 98 15.20 0.57 -6.77
C THR A 98 13.89 -0.08 -6.38
N ALA A 99 13.91 -0.81 -5.26
CA ALA A 99 12.72 -1.35 -4.61
C ALA A 99 12.73 -0.95 -3.13
N ILE A 100 11.69 -0.23 -2.71
CA ILE A 100 11.55 0.22 -1.33
C ILE A 100 10.14 -0.16 -0.88
N ARG A 101 10.04 -0.89 0.23
CA ARG A 101 8.78 -1.30 0.84
C ARG A 101 8.46 -0.36 1.99
N ASN A 102 7.29 0.24 1.94
CA ASN A 102 6.70 0.97 3.06
C ASN A 102 5.57 0.13 3.65
N PHE A 103 5.54 -0.03 4.97
CA PHE A 103 4.60 -0.90 5.68
C PHE A 103 4.44 -0.46 7.13
N TYR A 104 3.38 -0.91 7.79
CA TYR A 104 3.24 -0.72 9.23
C TYR A 104 4.03 -1.80 9.98
N ASN A 105 4.93 -1.41 10.88
CA ASN A 105 5.57 -2.35 11.79
C ASN A 105 4.57 -2.84 12.87
N ARG A 106 5.02 -3.70 13.78
CA ARG A 106 4.14 -4.26 14.83
C ARG A 106 3.63 -3.18 15.79
N GLU A 107 4.45 -2.16 16.00
CA GLU A 107 4.17 -1.00 16.84
C GLU A 107 3.17 -0.03 16.18
N GLY A 108 2.88 -0.20 14.89
CA GLY A 108 1.96 0.64 14.13
C GLY A 108 2.63 1.85 13.46
N ASP A 109 3.95 1.94 13.49
CA ASP A 109 4.70 2.97 12.76
C ASP A 109 4.79 2.60 11.28
N PHE A 110 4.60 3.59 10.42
CA PHE A 110 4.78 3.41 8.98
C PHE A 110 6.26 3.56 8.62
N VAL A 111 6.92 2.44 8.37
CA VAL A 111 8.37 2.36 8.15
C VAL A 111 8.69 2.23 6.66
N ARG A 112 9.80 2.84 6.26
CA ARG A 112 10.34 2.78 4.90
C ARG A 112 11.61 1.97 4.87
N GLN A 113 11.65 0.90 4.07
CA GLN A 113 12.78 -0.02 4.04
C GLN A 113 13.19 -0.39 2.62
N ALA A 114 14.45 -0.12 2.26
CA ALA A 114 15.03 -0.58 1.01
C ALA A 114 15.11 -2.12 0.97
N GLN A 115 14.76 -2.70 -0.17
CA GLN A 115 14.68 -4.14 -0.34
C GLN A 115 15.72 -4.59 -1.36
N SER A 116 16.61 -5.48 -0.93
CA SER A 116 17.54 -6.19 -1.83
C SER A 116 16.87 -7.35 -2.54
N ASN A 117 15.88 -7.97 -1.89
CA ASN A 117 15.14 -9.11 -2.42
C ASN A 117 13.67 -8.74 -2.63
N VAL A 118 13.25 -8.75 -3.90
CA VAL A 118 11.87 -8.43 -4.27
C VAL A 118 11.06 -9.72 -4.36
N PRO A 119 9.92 -9.84 -3.66
CA PRO A 119 9.06 -11.01 -3.75
C PRO A 119 8.59 -11.29 -5.18
N SER A 120 8.34 -12.57 -5.48
CA SER A 120 7.92 -13.00 -6.81
C SER A 120 6.63 -12.32 -7.30
N TRP A 121 5.66 -12.09 -6.40
CA TRP A 121 4.41 -11.39 -6.75
C TRP A 121 4.64 -9.93 -7.18
N VAL A 122 5.61 -9.23 -6.59
CA VAL A 122 5.99 -7.87 -7.00
C VAL A 122 6.65 -7.89 -8.37
N SER A 123 7.57 -8.84 -8.58
CA SER A 123 8.25 -9.01 -9.87
C SER A 123 7.29 -9.43 -10.99
N ALA A 124 6.27 -10.24 -10.67
CA ALA A 124 5.19 -10.59 -11.57
C ALA A 124 4.36 -9.35 -11.94
N ALA A 125 3.97 -8.52 -10.95
CA ALA A 125 3.26 -7.26 -11.22
C ALA A 125 4.06 -6.32 -12.12
N VAL A 126 5.37 -6.16 -11.88
CA VAL A 126 6.25 -5.38 -12.77
C VAL A 126 6.22 -5.93 -14.19
N THR A 127 6.33 -7.25 -14.35
CA THR A 127 6.34 -7.88 -15.68
C THR A 127 5.02 -7.66 -16.40
N THR A 128 3.90 -7.83 -15.70
CA THR A 128 2.55 -7.59 -16.23
C THR A 128 2.37 -6.15 -16.71
N HIS A 129 2.82 -5.15 -15.95
CA HIS A 129 2.59 -3.74 -16.28
C HIS A 129 3.63 -3.11 -17.19
N THR A 130 4.84 -3.66 -17.27
CA THR A 130 5.96 -3.07 -18.05
C THR A 130 6.41 -3.92 -19.22
N GLY A 131 5.92 -5.17 -19.32
CA GLY A 131 6.38 -6.17 -20.29
C GLY A 131 7.80 -6.68 -20.06
N ASN A 132 8.49 -6.23 -19.00
CA ASN A 132 9.87 -6.56 -18.71
C ASN A 132 10.02 -7.05 -17.27
N ALA A 133 10.83 -8.08 -17.06
CA ALA A 133 11.18 -8.52 -15.71
C ALA A 133 11.89 -7.40 -14.94
N PHE A 134 11.69 -7.33 -13.62
CA PHE A 134 12.35 -6.31 -12.80
C PHE A 134 13.89 -6.38 -12.89
N SER A 135 14.46 -7.58 -13.04
CA SER A 135 15.89 -7.82 -13.25
C SER A 135 16.40 -7.59 -14.68
N SER A 136 15.51 -7.38 -15.65
CA SER A 136 15.90 -7.16 -17.05
C SER A 136 16.74 -5.88 -17.21
N GLU A 137 17.72 -5.90 -18.12
CA GLU A 137 18.47 -4.70 -18.53
C GLU A 137 17.62 -3.71 -19.32
N PHE A 138 16.42 -4.11 -19.75
CA PHE A 138 15.51 -3.30 -20.55
C PHE A 138 14.36 -2.69 -19.73
N GLY A 139 13.85 -1.59 -20.27
CA GLY A 139 12.70 -0.86 -19.73
C GLY A 139 13.11 0.28 -18.80
N ASN A 140 12.19 1.25 -18.69
CA ASN A 140 12.30 2.39 -17.78
C ASN A 140 10.94 2.63 -17.17
N PHE A 141 10.87 2.68 -15.84
CA PHE A 141 9.61 3.00 -15.17
C PHE A 141 9.84 3.56 -13.77
N ARG A 142 8.82 4.23 -13.25
CA ARG A 142 8.63 4.54 -11.86
C ARG A 142 7.17 4.27 -11.52
N ALA A 143 6.93 3.57 -10.43
CA ALA A 143 5.60 3.18 -10.02
C ALA A 143 5.51 2.95 -8.53
N ILE A 144 4.29 3.05 -8.01
CA ILE A 144 3.89 2.46 -6.74
C ILE A 144 3.13 1.17 -7.04
N LEU A 145 3.44 0.12 -6.30
CA LEU A 145 2.60 -1.07 -6.19
C LEU A 145 2.06 -1.14 -4.76
N LEU A 146 0.79 -0.83 -4.61
CA LEU A 146 0.06 -0.95 -3.35
C LEU A 146 -0.54 -2.35 -3.24
N ARG A 147 -0.47 -2.95 -2.06
CA ARG A 147 -1.16 -4.19 -1.72
C ARG A 147 -1.94 -4.01 -0.43
N MET A 148 -3.16 -4.52 -0.39
CA MET A 148 -4.06 -4.48 0.76
C MET A 148 -4.77 -5.82 0.90
N GLN A 149 -5.36 -6.09 2.07
CA GLN A 149 -6.07 -7.32 2.35
C GLN A 149 -7.48 -7.01 2.87
N ASP A 150 -8.47 -7.77 2.42
CA ASP A 150 -9.85 -7.68 2.88
C ASP A 150 -10.15 -8.63 4.06
N HIS A 151 -11.38 -8.59 4.57
CA HIS A 151 -11.83 -9.42 5.69
C HIS A 151 -11.83 -10.93 5.41
N THR A 152 -11.83 -11.34 4.14
CA THR A 152 -11.73 -12.75 3.73
C THR A 152 -10.29 -13.24 3.70
N GLY A 153 -9.32 -12.33 3.84
CA GLY A 153 -7.90 -12.59 3.67
C GLY A 153 -7.43 -12.48 2.22
N ALA A 154 -8.30 -12.09 1.28
CA ALA A 154 -7.92 -11.91 -0.11
C ALA A 154 -7.11 -10.62 -0.28
N TYR A 155 -6.05 -10.70 -1.09
CA TYR A 155 -5.20 -9.56 -1.39
C TYR A 155 -5.66 -8.86 -2.67
N THR A 156 -5.72 -7.53 -2.62
CA THR A 156 -5.86 -6.66 -3.78
C THR A 156 -4.57 -5.90 -4.02
N THR A 157 -4.27 -5.62 -5.29
CA THR A 157 -3.06 -4.88 -5.69
C THR A 157 -3.40 -3.77 -6.67
N GLU A 158 -2.81 -2.60 -6.46
CA GLU A 158 -2.99 -1.43 -7.32
C GLU A 158 -1.63 -0.96 -7.84
N TRP A 159 -1.51 -0.84 -9.17
CA TRP A 159 -0.31 -0.33 -9.83
C TRP A 159 -0.53 1.12 -10.28
N VAL A 160 0.28 2.03 -9.75
CA VAL A 160 0.19 3.46 -10.06
C VAL A 160 1.51 3.93 -10.66
N ARG A 161 1.49 4.29 -11.94
CA ARG A 161 2.64 4.86 -12.64
C ARG A 161 2.67 6.38 -12.48
N TYR A 162 3.85 6.95 -12.31
CA TYR A 162 4.05 8.41 -12.20
C TYR A 162 5.47 8.83 -12.63
#